data_AF-A0AAJ0IUL1-F1
#
_entry.id   AF-A0AAJ0IUL1-F1
#
_cell.length_a   1.000
_cell.length_b   1.000
_cell.length_c   1.000
_cell.angle_alpha   90.00
_cell.angle_beta   90.00
_cell.angle_gamma   90.00
#
_symmetry.space_group_name_H-M   'P 1'
#
loop_
_entity.id
_entity.type
_entity.pdbx_description
1 polymer ?
#
loop_
_entity_poly.entity_id
_entity_poly.type
_entity_poly.pdbx_seq_one_letter_code
_entity_poly.pdbx_strand_id
1 'polypeptide(L)'
;MSKTSRLLLILAGLLPAGLALAAGGDMGQVDKQPTNWVAIGMFGFFVLGTLWITKWAAAKTKSASDFYTAGGGITGFQNGLAIAGDFMSAASFLGITAAVMANGYDGLIYAIGFLVGWPILTFLMAERLRNLGKYTFADVAGYRFAPTAIRSFAASGTLVVVLFYLIAQMVGAGALIKLLFGLDYWVAVTLVGVLMMVYVLFGGMTATTWVQIIKAVLLLTGVTFMAVAIMWHFNFSFEALFAEGVRVKTAIAANGGASPEDAAKAGLSIMGPGGFVKDPISAISFGMALM
;
A
#
# COMPACT_ATOMS: atom_id res chain seq x y z
N MET A 1 -0.67 -34.91 -19.89
CA MET A 1 -1.86 -34.03 -20.03
C MET A 1 -1.75 -33.26 -21.33
N SER A 2 -2.76 -33.32 -22.19
CA SER A 2 -2.78 -32.59 -23.46
C SER A 2 -2.90 -31.08 -23.21
N LYS A 3 -2.48 -30.25 -24.18
CA LYS A 3 -2.60 -28.78 -24.11
C LYS A 3 -4.05 -28.33 -23.83
N THR A 4 -5.03 -29.06 -24.35
CA THR A 4 -6.46 -28.86 -24.12
C THR A 4 -6.87 -29.13 -22.68
N SER A 5 -6.34 -30.17 -22.03
CA SER A 5 -6.61 -30.45 -20.60
C SER A 5 -6.03 -29.37 -19.67
N ARG A 6 -4.88 -28.75 -20.04
CA ARG A 6 -4.33 -27.61 -19.29
C ARG A 6 -5.17 -26.34 -19.44
N LEU A 7 -5.67 -26.08 -20.65
CA LEU A 7 -6.54 -24.92 -20.90
C LEU A 7 -7.87 -25.03 -20.15
N LEU A 8 -8.45 -26.23 -20.12
CA LEU A 8 -9.69 -26.51 -19.38
C LEU A 8 -9.50 -26.44 -17.86
N LEU A 9 -8.35 -26.83 -17.32
CA LEU A 9 -8.03 -26.64 -15.90
C LEU A 9 -7.79 -25.17 -15.53
N ILE A 10 -7.19 -24.38 -16.42
CA ILE A 10 -7.03 -22.93 -16.23
C ILE A 10 -8.39 -22.23 -16.29
N LEU A 11 -9.26 -22.62 -17.22
CA LEU A 11 -10.63 -22.13 -17.31
C LEU A 11 -11.50 -22.59 -16.13
N ALA A 12 -11.31 -23.82 -15.64
CA ALA A 12 -11.98 -24.31 -14.45
C ALA A 12 -11.51 -23.62 -13.16
N GLY A 13 -10.25 -23.18 -13.11
CA GLY A 13 -9.72 -22.34 -12.02
C GLY A 13 -10.26 -20.90 -12.03
N LEU A 14 -10.87 -20.44 -13.13
CA LEU A 14 -11.54 -19.14 -13.24
C LEU A 14 -13.02 -19.20 -12.86
N LEU A 15 -13.63 -20.40 -12.79
CA LEU A 15 -15.03 -20.57 -12.40
C LEU A 15 -15.37 -20.20 -10.94
N PRO A 16 -14.46 -20.16 -9.94
CA PRO A 16 -14.81 -19.64 -8.61
C PRO A 16 -14.98 -18.11 -8.57
N ALA A 17 -14.63 -17.38 -9.65
CA ALA A 17 -14.75 -15.92 -9.67
C ALA A 17 -16.20 -15.41 -9.57
N GLY A 18 -17.19 -16.28 -9.81
CA GLY A 18 -18.62 -15.96 -9.66
C GLY A 18 -19.16 -16.07 -8.23
N LEU A 19 -18.39 -16.59 -7.27
CA LEU A 19 -18.81 -16.77 -5.87
C LEU A 19 -17.90 -16.07 -4.86
N ALA A 20 -17.01 -15.20 -5.33
CA ALA A 20 -16.39 -14.20 -4.47
C ALA A 20 -17.46 -13.16 -4.08
N LEU A 21 -18.36 -13.54 -3.15
CA LEU A 21 -19.02 -12.58 -2.29
C LEU A 21 -17.95 -11.59 -1.85
N ALA A 22 -18.20 -10.31 -2.11
CA ALA A 22 -17.31 -9.21 -1.82
C ALA A 22 -16.83 -9.29 -0.35
N ALA A 23 -15.69 -9.96 -0.15
CA ALA A 23 -14.98 -10.00 1.11
C ALA A 23 -14.18 -8.70 1.24
N GLY A 24 -14.88 -7.57 1.18
CA GLY A 24 -14.43 -6.38 1.88
C GLY A 24 -14.83 -6.59 3.33
N GLY A 25 -13.87 -6.58 4.26
CA GLY A 25 -14.20 -6.45 5.68
C GLY A 25 -15.19 -5.29 5.84
N ASP A 26 -16.20 -5.48 6.68
CA ASP A 26 -17.17 -4.44 7.01
C ASP A 26 -16.39 -3.27 7.65
N MET A 27 -16.00 -2.28 6.83
CA MET A 27 -15.27 -1.08 7.25
C MET A 27 -16.19 -0.09 8.00
N GLY A 28 -17.35 -0.56 8.47
CA GLY A 28 -18.53 0.28 8.66
C GLY A 28 -19.05 0.75 7.30
N GLN A 29 -20.36 0.99 7.19
CA GLN A 29 -20.88 1.67 6.01
C GLN A 29 -20.28 3.08 5.96
N VAL A 30 -19.23 3.28 5.16
CA VAL A 30 -18.80 4.62 4.78
C VAL A 30 -19.98 5.22 4.03
N ASP A 31 -20.69 6.13 4.69
CA ASP A 31 -21.88 6.74 4.11
C ASP A 31 -21.53 7.45 2.81
N LYS A 32 -22.38 7.25 1.81
CA LYS A 32 -22.22 7.89 0.50
C LYS A 32 -22.37 9.40 0.70
N GLN A 33 -21.25 10.11 0.60
CA GLN A 33 -21.22 11.57 0.63
C GLN A 33 -21.74 12.12 -0.72
N PRO A 34 -22.25 13.37 -0.74
CA PRO A 34 -22.58 14.03 -2.00
C PRO A 34 -21.35 14.12 -2.92
N THR A 35 -21.58 14.08 -4.22
CA THR A 35 -20.52 14.10 -5.23
C THR A 35 -19.63 15.34 -5.10
N ASN A 36 -18.35 15.14 -4.77
CA ASN A 36 -17.37 16.21 -4.69
C ASN A 36 -16.70 16.43 -6.06
N TRP A 37 -17.22 17.38 -6.82
CA TRP A 37 -16.70 17.75 -8.14
C TRP A 37 -15.26 18.26 -8.11
N VAL A 38 -14.82 18.88 -7.01
CA VAL A 38 -13.44 19.35 -6.85
C VAL A 38 -12.50 18.15 -6.74
N ALA A 39 -12.83 17.16 -5.91
CA ALA A 39 -12.04 15.94 -5.76
C ALA A 39 -11.95 15.16 -7.08
N ILE A 40 -13.07 15.04 -7.81
CA ILE A 40 -13.10 14.40 -9.13
C ILE A 40 -12.22 15.15 -10.13
N GLY A 41 -12.32 16.48 -10.17
CA GLY A 41 -11.50 17.32 -11.06
C GLY A 41 -10.00 17.18 -10.78
N MET A 42 -9.59 17.22 -9.51
CA MET A 42 -8.20 17.03 -9.10
C MET A 42 -7.69 15.63 -9.45
N PHE A 43 -8.49 14.59 -9.18
CA PHE A 43 -8.14 13.22 -9.54
C PHE A 43 -8.00 13.05 -11.05
N GLY A 44 -8.96 13.56 -11.83
CA GLY A 44 -8.92 13.51 -13.29
C GLY A 44 -7.68 14.21 -13.85
N PHE A 45 -7.35 15.41 -13.36
CA PHE A 45 -6.13 16.12 -13.74
C PHE A 45 -4.87 15.30 -13.47
N PHE A 46 -4.77 14.71 -12.27
CA PHE A 46 -3.61 13.90 -11.89
C PHE A 46 -3.50 12.62 -12.73
N VAL A 47 -4.61 11.93 -12.96
CA VAL A 47 -4.67 10.72 -13.78
C VAL A 47 -4.28 11.02 -15.23
N LEU A 48 -4.81 12.09 -15.83
CA LEU A 48 -4.45 12.47 -17.20
C LEU A 48 -2.97 12.85 -17.32
N GLY A 49 -2.45 13.61 -16.34
CA GLY A 49 -1.02 13.98 -16.31
C GLY A 49 -0.11 12.77 -16.20
N THR A 50 -0.41 11.84 -15.30
CA THR A 50 0.39 10.62 -15.11
C THR A 50 0.24 9.64 -16.27
N LEU A 51 -0.96 9.47 -16.86
CA LEU A 51 -1.14 8.68 -18.08
C LEU A 51 -0.39 9.26 -19.28
N TRP A 52 -0.29 10.58 -19.39
CA TRP A 52 0.53 11.23 -20.41
C TRP A 52 2.01 10.86 -20.25
N ILE A 53 2.52 10.88 -19.01
CA ILE A 53 3.89 10.42 -18.70
C ILE A 53 4.05 8.94 -19.03
N THR A 54 3.07 8.09 -18.68
CA THR A 54 3.07 6.67 -19.04
C THR A 54 3.18 6.47 -20.53
N LYS A 55 2.37 7.17 -21.33
CA LYS A 55 2.42 7.11 -22.81
C LYS A 55 3.77 7.56 -23.35
N TRP A 56 4.32 8.66 -22.83
CA TRP A 56 5.63 9.17 -23.24
C TRP A 56 6.76 8.19 -22.92
N ALA A 57 6.73 7.57 -21.74
CA ALA A 57 7.73 6.59 -21.33
C ALA A 57 7.59 5.28 -22.13
N ALA A 58 6.36 4.80 -22.34
CA ALA A 58 6.07 3.61 -23.12
C ALA A 58 6.58 3.71 -24.56
N ALA A 59 6.49 4.90 -25.18
CA ALA A 59 7.01 5.14 -26.52
C ALA A 59 8.55 4.97 -26.64
N LYS A 60 9.27 4.94 -25.52
CA LYS A 60 10.73 4.73 -25.46
C LYS A 60 11.13 3.28 -25.20
N THR A 61 10.18 2.41 -24.81
CA THR A 61 10.44 1.01 -24.49
C THR A 61 10.49 0.17 -25.76
N LYS A 62 11.66 -0.40 -26.11
CA LYS A 62 11.84 -1.19 -27.34
C LYS A 62 12.31 -2.63 -27.09
N SER A 63 12.77 -2.94 -25.89
CA SER A 63 13.27 -4.26 -25.51
C SER A 63 12.73 -4.71 -24.15
N ALA A 64 12.91 -6.01 -23.83
CA ALA A 64 12.58 -6.55 -22.51
C ALA A 64 13.40 -5.89 -21.39
N SER A 65 14.67 -5.54 -21.65
CA SER A 65 15.50 -4.79 -20.69
C SER A 65 14.93 -3.40 -20.43
N ASP A 66 14.46 -2.69 -21.48
CA ASP A 66 13.82 -1.38 -21.31
C ASP A 66 12.51 -1.49 -20.52
N PHE A 67 11.75 -2.58 -20.73
CA PHE A 67 10.48 -2.79 -20.05
C PHE A 67 10.68 -3.18 -18.58
N TYR A 68 11.62 -4.07 -18.27
CA TYR A 68 11.81 -4.62 -16.92
C TYR A 68 12.86 -3.91 -16.07
N THR A 69 13.84 -3.20 -16.65
CA THR A 69 14.92 -2.53 -15.89
C THR A 69 15.17 -1.08 -16.33
N ALA A 70 14.33 -0.55 -17.23
CA ALA A 70 14.55 0.75 -17.87
C ALA A 70 15.93 0.86 -18.55
N GLY A 71 16.50 -0.28 -18.98
CA GLY A 71 17.85 -0.34 -19.54
C GLY A 71 18.96 0.05 -18.56
N GLY A 72 18.68 0.10 -17.25
CA GLY A 72 19.63 0.54 -16.21
C GLY A 72 19.85 2.05 -16.14
N GLY A 73 19.04 2.87 -16.84
CA GLY A 73 19.21 4.32 -16.92
C GLY A 73 18.66 5.12 -15.73
N ILE A 74 18.07 4.46 -14.73
CA ILE A 74 17.51 5.12 -13.53
C ILE A 74 18.63 5.38 -12.52
N THR A 75 18.78 6.63 -12.10
CA THR A 75 19.78 6.99 -11.08
C THR A 75 19.39 6.47 -9.69
N GLY A 76 20.37 6.30 -8.79
CA GLY A 76 20.11 5.79 -7.44
C GLY A 76 19.09 6.63 -6.66
N PHE A 77 19.14 7.96 -6.78
CA PHE A 77 18.17 8.85 -6.14
C PHE A 77 16.77 8.70 -6.71
N GLN A 78 16.63 8.63 -8.04
CA GLN A 78 15.34 8.38 -8.71
C GLN A 78 14.74 7.05 -8.27
N ASN A 79 15.57 6.00 -8.20
CA ASN A 79 15.11 4.69 -7.77
C ASN A 79 14.68 4.71 -6.29
N GLY A 80 15.46 5.34 -5.41
CA GLY A 80 15.10 5.48 -3.99
C GLY A 80 13.78 6.23 -3.79
N LEU A 81 13.57 7.33 -4.52
CA LEU A 81 12.33 8.09 -4.46
C LEU A 81 11.13 7.34 -5.05
N ALA A 82 11.34 6.56 -6.12
CA ALA A 82 10.32 5.68 -6.66
C ALA A 82 9.92 4.57 -5.67
N ILE A 83 10.90 3.93 -5.02
CA ILE A 83 10.64 2.91 -3.99
C ILE A 83 9.87 3.52 -2.81
N ALA A 84 10.21 4.75 -2.39
CA ALA A 84 9.43 5.47 -1.39
C ALA A 84 7.98 5.70 -1.85
N GLY A 85 7.77 6.07 -3.12
CA GLY A 85 6.45 6.21 -3.73
C GLY A 85 5.64 4.92 -3.76
N ASP A 86 6.26 3.79 -4.09
CA ASP A 86 5.64 2.47 -4.04
C ASP A 86 5.25 2.09 -2.60
N PHE A 87 6.13 2.39 -1.64
CA PHE A 87 5.90 2.09 -0.23
C PHE A 87 4.76 2.90 0.39
N MET A 88 4.58 4.15 -0.04
CA MET A 88 3.49 4.99 0.42
C MET A 88 2.17 4.53 -0.22
N SER A 89 1.43 3.69 0.50
CA SER A 89 0.16 3.10 0.05
C SER A 89 -1.00 3.54 0.95
N ALA A 90 -2.23 3.15 0.60
CA ALA A 90 -3.39 3.36 1.47
C ALA A 90 -3.18 2.73 2.86
N ALA A 91 -2.50 1.60 2.95
CA ALA A 91 -2.13 0.98 4.23
C ALA A 91 -1.14 1.86 5.02
N SER A 92 -0.16 2.45 4.34
CA SER A 92 0.85 3.30 5.00
C SER A 92 0.25 4.62 5.48
N PHE A 93 -0.64 5.23 4.71
CA PHE A 93 -1.27 6.50 5.12
C PHE A 93 -2.43 6.26 6.08
N LEU A 94 -3.51 5.60 5.64
CA LEU A 94 -4.71 5.40 6.46
C LEU A 94 -4.48 4.36 7.56
N GLY A 95 -3.81 3.26 7.22
CA GLY A 95 -3.63 2.14 8.15
C GLY A 95 -2.74 2.51 9.33
N ILE A 96 -1.58 3.14 9.10
CA ILE A 96 -0.70 3.58 10.20
C ILE A 96 -1.38 4.67 11.02
N THR A 97 -2.03 5.67 10.41
CA THR A 97 -2.73 6.71 11.19
C THR A 97 -3.86 6.13 12.04
N ALA A 98 -4.62 5.17 11.50
CA ALA A 98 -5.66 4.48 12.26
C ALA A 98 -5.07 3.62 13.37
N ALA A 99 -3.96 2.92 13.11
CA ALA A 99 -3.25 2.12 14.11
C ALA A 99 -2.69 2.98 15.24
N VAL A 100 -2.17 4.17 14.95
CA VAL A 100 -1.71 5.14 15.96
C VAL A 100 -2.90 5.67 16.77
N MET A 101 -4.04 5.98 16.13
CA MET A 101 -5.25 6.39 16.85
C MET A 101 -5.77 5.28 17.79
N ALA A 102 -5.72 4.02 17.33
CA ALA A 102 -6.19 2.86 18.09
C ALA A 102 -5.23 2.47 19.22
N ASN A 103 -3.93 2.38 18.94
CA ASN A 103 -2.92 1.78 19.82
C ASN A 103 -1.95 2.79 20.44
N GLY A 104 -2.09 4.09 20.15
CA GLY A 104 -1.21 5.13 20.70
C GLY A 104 0.23 5.04 20.18
N TYR A 105 1.18 5.33 21.05
CA TYR A 105 2.61 5.36 20.73
C TYR A 105 3.15 4.06 20.12
N ASP A 106 2.61 2.91 20.50
CA ASP A 106 3.07 1.64 19.95
C ASP A 106 2.77 1.50 18.45
N GLY A 107 1.78 2.24 17.91
CA GLY A 107 1.53 2.33 16.47
C GLY A 107 2.71 2.93 15.71
N LEU A 108 3.55 3.75 16.35
CA LEU A 108 4.79 4.26 15.74
C LEU A 108 5.87 3.19 15.63
N ILE A 109 5.92 2.23 16.57
CA ILE A 109 6.84 1.09 16.48
C ILE A 109 6.51 0.28 15.21
N TYR A 110 5.23 0.14 14.90
CA TYR A 110 4.77 -0.47 13.65
C TYR A 110 5.22 0.27 12.40
N ALA A 111 5.20 1.61 12.41
CA ALA A 111 5.70 2.39 11.29
C ALA A 111 7.22 2.26 11.08
N ILE A 112 8.00 2.22 12.17
CA ILE A 112 9.47 2.18 12.11
C ILE A 112 9.98 0.80 11.70
N GLY A 113 9.33 -0.27 12.15
CA GLY A 113 9.76 -1.65 11.88
C GLY A 113 10.01 -1.94 10.40
N PHE A 114 9.11 -1.50 9.52
CA PHE A 114 9.23 -1.71 8.07
C PHE A 114 10.44 -1.00 7.44
N LEU A 115 10.91 0.10 8.02
CA LEU A 115 12.05 0.85 7.48
C LEU A 115 13.39 0.11 7.70
N VAL A 116 13.46 -0.75 8.73
CA VAL A 116 14.69 -1.46 9.10
C VAL A 116 15.05 -2.55 8.07
N GLY A 117 14.05 -3.16 7.43
CA GLY A 117 14.28 -4.20 6.41
C GLY A 117 14.99 -3.68 5.15
N TRP A 118 14.84 -2.40 4.81
CA TRP A 118 15.36 -1.83 3.56
C TRP A 118 16.89 -1.78 3.48
N PRO A 119 17.62 -1.25 4.49
CA PRO A 119 19.07 -1.35 4.53
C PRO A 119 19.56 -2.80 4.44
N ILE A 120 18.89 -3.73 5.13
CA ILE A 120 19.27 -5.15 5.13
C ILE A 120 19.18 -5.72 3.72
N LEU A 121 18.05 -5.53 3.03
CA LEU A 121 17.88 -5.98 1.65
C LEU A 121 18.84 -5.28 0.69
N THR A 122 19.05 -3.98 0.85
CA THR A 122 19.93 -3.18 -0.02
C THR A 122 21.39 -3.62 0.10
N PHE A 123 21.91 -3.75 1.32
CA PHE A 123 23.32 -4.08 1.55
C PHE A 123 23.63 -5.58 1.39
N LEU A 124 22.72 -6.47 1.78
CA LEU A 124 22.99 -7.92 1.74
C LEU A 124 22.60 -8.60 0.43
N MET A 125 21.56 -8.08 -0.25
CA MET A 125 20.92 -8.81 -1.36
C MET A 125 21.00 -8.06 -2.70
N ALA A 126 20.80 -6.74 -2.73
CA ALA A 126 20.63 -6.01 -3.98
C ALA A 126 21.85 -6.11 -4.92
N GLU A 127 23.08 -5.98 -4.39
CA GLU A 127 24.30 -6.11 -5.19
C GLU A 127 24.46 -7.51 -5.79
N ARG A 128 24.20 -8.55 -4.98
CA ARG A 128 24.30 -9.95 -5.43
C ARG A 128 23.31 -10.25 -6.55
N LEU A 129 22.07 -9.79 -6.41
CA LEU A 129 21.04 -9.96 -7.44
C LEU A 129 21.39 -9.20 -8.72
N ARG A 130 21.89 -7.97 -8.60
CA ARG A 130 22.32 -7.15 -9.75
C ARG A 130 23.47 -7.80 -10.52
N ASN A 131 24.47 -8.34 -9.82
CA ASN A 131 25.64 -8.96 -10.45
C ASN A 131 25.32 -10.27 -11.19
N LEU A 132 24.20 -10.92 -10.87
CA LEU A 132 23.76 -12.14 -11.56
C LEU A 132 23.06 -11.88 -12.90
N GLY A 133 22.71 -10.64 -13.21
CA GLY A 133 22.13 -10.25 -14.51
C GLY A 133 20.79 -10.91 -14.85
N LYS A 134 20.05 -11.38 -13.84
CA LYS A 134 18.69 -11.93 -13.99
C LYS A 134 17.65 -10.92 -13.51
N TYR A 135 16.47 -10.97 -14.13
CA TYR A 135 15.38 -10.02 -13.87
C TYR A 135 14.53 -10.36 -12.64
N THR A 136 14.55 -11.62 -12.18
CA THR A 136 13.73 -12.08 -11.05
C THR A 136 14.53 -12.86 -10.02
N PHE A 137 14.12 -12.79 -8.75
CA PHE A 137 14.72 -13.61 -7.68
C PHE A 137 14.56 -15.12 -7.95
N ALA A 138 13.43 -15.53 -8.54
CA ALA A 138 13.18 -16.91 -8.92
C ALA A 138 14.20 -17.43 -9.96
N ASP A 139 14.65 -16.57 -10.88
CA ASP A 139 15.70 -16.91 -11.84
C ASP A 139 17.07 -17.06 -11.19
N VAL A 140 17.36 -16.26 -10.17
CA VAL A 140 18.59 -16.37 -9.38
C VAL A 140 18.59 -17.68 -8.57
N ALA A 141 17.53 -17.97 -7.83
CA ALA A 141 17.42 -19.19 -7.07
C ALA A 141 17.40 -20.43 -7.99
N GLY A 142 16.68 -20.35 -9.12
CA GLY A 142 16.64 -21.39 -10.13
C GLY A 142 17.97 -21.61 -10.86
N TYR A 143 18.91 -20.67 -10.82
CA TYR A 143 20.25 -20.87 -11.37
C TYR A 143 21.08 -21.84 -10.52
N ARG A 144 20.91 -21.81 -9.19
CA ARG A 144 21.67 -22.66 -8.25
C ARG A 144 21.01 -24.00 -7.96
N PHE A 145 19.68 -24.06 -8.08
CA PHE A 145 18.83 -25.21 -7.70
C PHE A 145 18.02 -25.74 -8.90
N ALA A 146 17.03 -26.60 -8.65
CA ALA A 146 16.14 -27.14 -9.68
C ALA A 146 15.24 -26.03 -10.29
N PRO A 147 15.46 -25.59 -11.55
CA PRO A 147 14.85 -24.36 -12.07
C PRO A 147 13.32 -24.41 -12.10
N THR A 148 12.74 -25.51 -12.57
CA THR A 148 11.29 -25.66 -12.74
C THR A 148 10.54 -25.67 -11.42
N ALA A 149 11.05 -26.42 -10.43
CA ALA A 149 10.43 -26.54 -9.12
C ALA A 149 10.50 -25.21 -8.36
N ILE A 150 11.67 -24.56 -8.33
CA ILE A 150 11.87 -23.28 -7.67
C ILE A 150 11.04 -22.18 -8.30
N ARG A 151 11.00 -22.08 -9.63
CA ARG A 151 10.15 -21.08 -10.31
C ARG A 151 8.67 -21.30 -10.04
N SER A 152 8.21 -22.56 -10.02
CA SER A 152 6.80 -22.86 -9.73
C SER A 152 6.44 -22.50 -8.29
N PHE A 153 7.31 -22.84 -7.33
CA PHE A 153 7.14 -22.48 -5.92
C PHE A 153 7.19 -20.97 -5.68
N ALA A 154 8.17 -20.28 -6.27
CA ALA A 154 8.29 -18.83 -6.15
C ALA A 154 7.09 -18.12 -6.79
N ALA A 155 6.62 -18.58 -7.96
CA ALA A 155 5.44 -18.02 -8.61
C ALA A 155 4.17 -18.24 -7.80
N SER A 156 3.93 -19.45 -7.29
CA SER A 156 2.74 -19.72 -6.47
C SER A 156 2.76 -18.93 -5.16
N GLY A 157 3.90 -18.90 -4.46
CA GLY A 157 4.06 -18.10 -3.24
C GLY A 157 3.85 -16.61 -3.48
N THR A 158 4.43 -16.06 -4.56
CA THR A 158 4.26 -14.66 -4.94
C THR A 158 2.79 -14.36 -5.26
N LEU A 159 2.10 -15.21 -6.01
CA LEU A 159 0.68 -15.01 -6.34
C LEU A 159 -0.21 -15.02 -5.10
N VAL A 160 0.03 -15.93 -4.15
CA VAL A 160 -0.74 -15.98 -2.90
C VAL A 160 -0.54 -14.70 -2.10
N VAL A 161 0.70 -14.28 -1.87
CA VAL A 161 1.02 -13.06 -1.11
C VAL A 161 0.45 -11.81 -1.78
N VAL A 162 0.64 -11.68 -3.11
CA VAL A 162 0.13 -10.55 -3.90
C VAL A 162 -1.40 -10.51 -3.88
N LEU A 163 -2.08 -11.65 -3.94
CA LEU A 163 -3.54 -11.69 -3.92
C LEU A 163 -4.11 -11.11 -2.62
N PHE A 164 -3.60 -11.54 -1.46
CA PHE A 164 -4.02 -10.96 -0.17
C PHE A 164 -3.67 -9.47 -0.07
N TYR A 165 -2.49 -9.09 -0.55
CA TYR A 165 -2.03 -7.71 -0.54
C TYR A 165 -2.92 -6.80 -1.42
N LEU A 166 -3.29 -7.25 -2.62
CA LEU A 166 -4.12 -6.49 -3.55
C LEU A 166 -5.57 -6.35 -3.04
N ILE A 167 -6.12 -7.35 -2.33
CA ILE A 167 -7.45 -7.22 -1.72
C ILE A 167 -7.49 -6.02 -0.77
N ALA A 168 -6.53 -5.93 0.17
CA ALA A 168 -6.48 -4.84 1.12
C ALA A 168 -6.33 -3.47 0.43
N GLN A 169 -5.51 -3.40 -0.63
CA GLN A 169 -5.37 -2.15 -1.40
C GLN A 169 -6.64 -1.76 -2.15
N MET A 170 -7.32 -2.71 -2.78
CA MET A 170 -8.56 -2.44 -3.51
C MET A 170 -9.67 -2.01 -2.55
N VAL A 171 -9.70 -2.57 -1.33
CA VAL A 171 -10.63 -2.12 -0.28
C VAL A 171 -10.35 -0.66 0.10
N GLY A 172 -9.09 -0.32 0.38
CA GLY A 172 -8.72 1.05 0.72
C GLY A 172 -9.01 2.05 -0.40
N ALA A 173 -8.63 1.73 -1.64
CA ALA A 173 -8.87 2.60 -2.78
C ALA A 173 -10.36 2.76 -3.10
N GLY A 174 -11.14 1.67 -3.07
CA GLY A 174 -12.58 1.69 -3.30
C GLY A 174 -13.33 2.51 -2.25
N ALA A 175 -12.95 2.39 -0.97
CA ALA A 175 -13.54 3.17 0.12
C ALA A 175 -13.25 4.67 -0.05
N LEU A 176 -12.01 5.04 -0.39
CA LEU A 176 -11.64 6.43 -0.65
C LEU A 176 -12.40 7.04 -1.83
N ILE A 177 -12.50 6.33 -2.96
CA ILE A 177 -13.22 6.84 -4.13
C ILE A 177 -14.73 6.91 -3.88
N LYS A 178 -15.31 5.92 -3.17
CA LYS A 178 -16.71 6.00 -2.70
C LYS A 178 -16.96 7.28 -1.90
N LEU A 179 -16.10 7.54 -0.91
CA LEU A 179 -16.23 8.70 -0.01
C LEU A 179 -16.04 10.01 -0.76
N LEU A 180 -15.01 10.11 -1.61
CA LEU A 180 -14.66 11.36 -2.29
C LEU A 180 -15.61 11.66 -3.44
N PHE A 181 -16.01 10.67 -4.24
CA PHE A 181 -16.78 10.93 -5.46
C PHE A 181 -18.28 10.75 -5.25
N GLY A 182 -18.69 10.19 -4.11
CA GLY A 182 -20.08 9.81 -3.88
C GLY A 182 -20.55 8.75 -4.87
N LEU A 183 -19.67 7.81 -5.25
CA LEU A 183 -19.98 6.68 -6.13
C LEU A 183 -20.29 5.42 -5.33
N ASP A 184 -21.01 4.47 -5.92
CA ASP A 184 -21.20 3.19 -5.28
C ASP A 184 -19.88 2.40 -5.21
N TYR A 185 -19.69 1.64 -4.14
CA TYR A 185 -18.41 0.98 -3.85
C TYR A 185 -17.93 0.08 -5.01
N TRP A 186 -18.83 -0.70 -5.61
CA TRP A 186 -18.47 -1.59 -6.72
C TRP A 186 -17.97 -0.80 -7.94
N VAL A 187 -18.60 0.34 -8.25
CA VAL A 187 -18.18 1.24 -9.35
C VAL A 187 -16.80 1.79 -9.06
N ALA A 188 -16.57 2.24 -7.82
CA ALA A 188 -15.28 2.76 -7.37
C ALA A 188 -14.16 1.72 -7.54
N VAL A 189 -14.37 0.48 -7.08
CA VAL A 189 -13.40 -0.62 -7.20
C VAL A 189 -13.14 -0.97 -8.67
N THR A 190 -14.18 -1.10 -9.50
CA THR A 190 -14.02 -1.42 -10.93
C THR A 190 -13.28 -0.30 -11.67
N LEU A 191 -13.62 0.96 -11.42
CA LEU A 191 -12.96 2.12 -12.03
C LEU A 191 -11.46 2.13 -11.72
N VAL A 192 -11.09 2.03 -10.44
CA VAL A 192 -9.69 2.00 -10.01
C VAL A 192 -8.97 0.79 -10.59
N GLY A 193 -9.60 -0.39 -10.56
CA GLY A 193 -9.01 -1.62 -11.09
C GLY A 193 -8.69 -1.52 -12.59
N VAL A 194 -9.64 -1.05 -13.40
CA VAL A 194 -9.44 -0.84 -14.85
C VAL A 194 -8.36 0.19 -15.11
N LEU A 195 -8.36 1.29 -14.36
CA LEU A 195 -7.34 2.32 -14.51
C LEU A 195 -5.94 1.77 -14.19
N MET A 196 -5.80 1.02 -13.09
CA MET A 196 -4.52 0.40 -12.72
C MET A 196 -4.05 -0.63 -13.75
N MET A 197 -4.97 -1.38 -14.37
CA MET A 197 -4.62 -2.27 -15.49
C MET A 197 -4.03 -1.50 -16.68
N VAL A 198 -4.57 -0.33 -17.02
CA VAL A 198 -4.02 0.52 -18.09
C VAL A 198 -2.59 0.98 -17.75
N TYR A 199 -2.34 1.45 -16.52
CA TYR A 199 -0.98 1.86 -16.11
C TYR A 199 0.02 0.71 -16.22
N VAL A 200 -0.34 -0.47 -15.72
CA VAL A 200 0.58 -1.62 -15.66
C VAL A 200 0.83 -2.23 -17.04
N LEU A 201 -0.21 -2.36 -17.87
CA LEU A 201 -0.07 -2.98 -19.19
C LEU A 201 0.80 -2.15 -20.14
N PHE A 202 0.74 -0.82 -20.05
CA PHE A 202 1.40 0.07 -21.00
C PHE A 202 2.65 0.77 -20.44
N GLY A 203 2.86 0.83 -19.13
CA GLY A 203 3.90 1.68 -18.55
C GLY A 203 5.33 1.18 -18.63
N GLY A 204 5.59 -0.10 -18.33
CA GLY A 204 6.95 -0.59 -18.11
C GLY A 204 7.67 0.12 -16.95
N MET A 205 8.91 -0.28 -16.66
CA MET A 205 9.64 0.21 -15.47
C MET A 205 9.87 1.73 -15.51
N THR A 206 10.20 2.31 -16.66
CA THR A 206 10.44 3.76 -16.75
C THR A 206 9.20 4.57 -16.37
N ALA A 207 8.02 4.21 -16.89
CA ALA A 207 6.79 4.92 -16.53
C ALA A 207 6.48 4.76 -15.05
N THR A 208 6.59 3.53 -14.52
CA THR A 208 6.36 3.25 -13.11
C THR A 208 7.26 4.12 -12.25
N THR A 209 8.57 4.15 -12.50
CA THR A 209 9.51 4.98 -11.75
C THR A 209 9.10 6.46 -11.73
N TRP A 210 8.76 7.06 -12.88
CA TRP A 210 8.34 8.45 -12.92
C TRP A 210 7.01 8.71 -12.20
N VAL A 211 6.02 7.83 -12.37
CA VAL A 211 4.73 7.93 -11.67
C VAL A 211 4.95 7.83 -10.16
N GLN A 212 5.81 6.91 -9.71
CA GLN A 212 6.10 6.75 -8.28
C GLN A 212 6.91 7.91 -7.70
N ILE A 213 7.84 8.50 -8.46
CA ILE A 213 8.53 9.72 -8.03
C ILE A 213 7.53 10.86 -7.81
N ILE A 214 6.61 11.08 -8.76
CA ILE A 214 5.59 12.12 -8.64
C ILE A 214 4.70 11.86 -7.43
N LYS A 215 4.24 10.62 -7.27
CA LYS A 215 3.45 10.18 -6.11
C LYS A 215 4.22 10.41 -4.81
N ALA A 216 5.51 10.10 -4.76
CA ALA A 216 6.33 10.28 -3.58
C ALA A 216 6.46 11.74 -3.19
N VAL A 217 6.80 12.62 -4.14
CA VAL A 217 6.91 14.06 -3.89
C VAL A 217 5.55 14.62 -3.44
N LEU A 218 4.47 14.23 -4.11
CA LEU A 218 3.11 14.70 -3.75
C LEU A 218 2.72 14.26 -2.34
N LEU A 219 2.94 13.00 -1.98
CA LEU A 219 2.59 12.49 -0.66
C LEU A 219 3.49 13.09 0.43
N LEU A 220 4.80 13.17 0.22
CA LEU A 220 5.71 13.78 1.20
C LEU A 220 5.34 15.25 1.43
N THR A 221 5.15 16.02 0.36
CA THR A 221 4.75 17.44 0.49
C THR A 221 3.37 17.59 1.12
N GLY A 222 2.39 16.79 0.72
CA GLY A 222 1.04 16.81 1.27
C GLY A 222 0.98 16.46 2.75
N VAL A 223 1.69 15.40 3.17
CA VAL A 223 1.73 14.98 4.58
C VAL A 223 2.52 15.98 5.42
N THR A 224 3.64 16.51 4.93
CA THR A 224 4.37 17.58 5.63
C THR A 224 3.52 18.82 5.78
N PHE A 225 2.80 19.22 4.72
CA PHE A 225 1.86 20.32 4.79
C PHE A 225 0.77 20.07 5.84
N MET A 226 0.14 18.89 5.83
CA MET A 226 -0.87 18.52 6.83
C MET A 226 -0.32 18.56 8.25
N ALA A 227 0.88 18.03 8.49
CA ALA A 227 1.51 18.05 9.80
C ALA A 227 1.73 19.49 10.31
N VAL A 228 2.21 20.38 9.44
CA VAL A 228 2.39 21.80 9.78
C VAL A 228 1.05 22.50 10.00
N ALA A 229 0.04 22.24 9.15
CA ALA A 229 -1.28 22.83 9.26
C ALA A 229 -2.00 22.40 10.56
N ILE A 230 -1.87 21.14 10.96
CA ILE A 230 -2.38 20.64 12.24
C ILE A 230 -1.68 21.34 13.39
N MET A 231 -0.35 21.41 13.38
CA MET A 231 0.39 22.11 14.43
C MET A 231 -0.02 23.58 14.51
N TRP A 232 -0.21 24.26 13.38
CA TRP A 232 -0.69 25.63 13.35
C TRP A 232 -2.11 25.76 13.93
N HIS A 233 -3.03 24.84 13.63
CA HIS A 233 -4.37 24.81 14.21
C HIS A 233 -4.35 24.74 15.75
N PHE A 234 -3.36 24.04 16.32
CA PHE A 234 -3.14 23.94 17.77
C PHE A 234 -2.16 24.99 18.32
N ASN A 235 -1.89 26.08 17.59
CA ASN A 235 -0.93 27.13 17.99
C ASN A 235 0.47 26.59 18.35
N PHE A 236 0.90 25.53 17.66
CA PHE A 236 2.11 24.77 17.90
C PHE A 236 2.21 24.13 19.30
N SER A 237 1.08 23.98 20.02
CA SER A 237 1.02 23.29 21.30
C SER A 237 0.78 21.79 21.13
N PHE A 238 1.81 21.00 21.43
CA PHE A 238 1.69 19.54 21.49
C PHE A 238 0.72 19.09 22.59
N GLU A 239 0.67 19.80 23.72
CA GLU A 239 -0.23 19.48 24.83
C GLU A 239 -1.69 19.56 24.38
N ALA A 240 -2.07 20.64 23.69
CA ALA A 240 -3.43 20.82 23.17
C ALA A 240 -3.79 19.73 22.14
N LEU A 241 -2.84 19.39 21.26
CA LEU A 241 -3.02 18.30 20.29
C LEU A 241 -3.25 16.95 20.97
N PHE A 242 -2.45 16.62 21.98
CA PHE A 242 -2.58 15.35 22.70
C PHE A 242 -3.85 15.29 23.56
N ALA A 243 -4.21 16.40 24.21
CA ALA A 243 -5.47 16.51 24.95
C ALA A 243 -6.69 16.28 24.04
N GLU A 244 -6.66 16.84 22.83
CA GLU A 244 -7.70 16.61 21.82
C GLU A 244 -7.70 15.15 21.33
N GLY A 245 -6.53 14.55 21.13
CA GLY A 245 -6.41 13.13 20.78
C GLY A 245 -7.05 12.20 21.83
N VAL A 246 -6.80 12.47 23.12
CA VAL A 246 -7.45 11.75 24.24
C VAL A 246 -8.96 11.94 24.19
N ARG A 247 -9.44 13.17 24.01
CA ARG A 247 -10.87 13.49 23.93
C ARG A 247 -11.56 12.74 22.78
N VAL A 248 -10.97 12.75 21.59
CA VAL A 248 -11.49 12.05 20.40
C VAL A 248 -11.53 10.55 20.65
N LYS A 249 -10.47 9.96 21.22
CA LYS A 249 -10.45 8.52 21.52
C LYS A 249 -11.49 8.12 22.57
N THR A 250 -11.69 8.93 23.61
CA THR A 250 -12.78 8.73 24.59
C THR A 250 -14.15 8.79 23.92
N ALA A 251 -14.38 9.75 23.03
CA ALA A 251 -15.64 9.87 22.31
C ALA A 251 -15.90 8.65 21.40
N ILE A 252 -14.86 8.14 20.72
CA ILE A 252 -14.97 6.92 19.91
C ILE A 252 -15.37 5.72 20.78
N ALA A 253 -14.73 5.54 21.95
CA ALA A 253 -15.04 4.45 22.86
C ALA A 253 -16.47 4.57 23.44
N ALA A 254 -16.89 5.78 23.82
CA ALA A 254 -18.24 6.04 24.31
C ALA A 254 -19.31 5.75 23.24
N ASN A 255 -19.08 6.17 21.99
CA ASN A 255 -19.95 5.87 20.85
C ASN A 255 -20.00 4.37 20.53
N GLY A 256 -18.94 3.62 20.86
CA GLY A 256 -18.88 2.16 20.80
C GLY A 256 -19.61 1.44 21.93
N GLY A 257 -20.26 2.16 22.85
CA GLY A 257 -21.03 1.59 23.96
C GLY A 257 -20.23 1.30 25.23
N ALA A 258 -18.99 1.79 25.34
CA ALA A 258 -18.21 1.67 26.57
C ALA A 258 -18.81 2.49 27.72
N SER A 259 -18.63 2.04 28.97
CA SER A 259 -18.98 2.83 30.14
C SER A 259 -18.17 4.14 30.18
N PRO A 260 -18.63 5.20 30.86
CA PRO A 260 -17.87 6.45 30.97
C PRO A 260 -16.46 6.25 31.53
N GLU A 261 -16.30 5.33 32.49
CA GLU A 261 -15.00 5.00 33.09
C GLU A 261 -14.09 4.28 32.09
N ASP A 262 -14.63 3.30 31.35
CA ASP A 262 -13.88 2.56 30.33
C ASP A 262 -13.50 3.45 29.14
N ALA A 263 -14.39 4.37 28.75
CA ALA A 263 -14.13 5.33 27.69
C ALA A 263 -13.04 6.34 28.09
N ALA A 264 -13.02 6.80 29.33
CA ALA A 264 -11.96 7.67 29.85
C ALA A 264 -10.60 6.93 29.86
N LYS A 265 -10.59 5.67 30.32
CA LYS A 265 -9.40 4.81 30.31
C LYS A 265 -8.91 4.54 28.88
N ALA A 266 -9.82 4.26 27.95
CA ALA A 266 -9.51 4.09 26.53
C ALA A 266 -8.91 5.37 25.94
N GLY A 267 -9.41 6.54 26.30
CA GLY A 267 -8.84 7.83 25.90
C GLY A 267 -7.39 7.98 26.32
N LEU A 268 -7.14 7.83 27.63
CA LEU A 268 -5.80 7.98 28.21
C LEU A 268 -4.80 6.94 27.68
N SER A 269 -5.27 5.77 27.23
CA SER A 269 -4.40 4.72 26.68
C SER A 269 -3.59 5.17 25.45
N ILE A 270 -4.01 6.21 24.73
CA ILE A 270 -3.23 6.74 23.58
C ILE A 270 -1.87 7.31 24.03
N MET A 271 -1.78 7.76 25.29
CA MET A 271 -0.60 8.40 25.87
C MET A 271 0.36 7.41 26.54
N GLY A 272 -0.06 6.16 26.75
CA GLY A 272 0.72 5.13 27.44
C GLY A 272 1.38 4.13 26.48
N PRO A 273 2.57 3.60 26.80
CA PRO A 273 3.17 2.49 26.06
C PRO A 273 2.49 1.14 26.39
N GLY A 274 2.63 0.14 25.52
CA GLY A 274 2.30 -1.26 25.82
C GLY A 274 0.89 -1.73 25.39
N GLY A 275 0.22 -1.00 24.50
CA GLY A 275 -1.05 -1.41 23.91
C GLY A 275 -0.91 -2.50 22.84
N PHE A 276 0.21 -2.55 22.12
CA PHE A 276 0.40 -3.37 20.92
C PHE A 276 1.31 -4.59 21.17
N VAL A 277 2.46 -4.40 21.83
CA VAL A 277 3.41 -5.48 22.15
C VAL A 277 3.27 -5.87 23.61
N LYS A 278 2.40 -6.85 23.88
CA LYS A 278 2.02 -7.24 25.24
C LYS A 278 2.91 -8.30 25.87
N ASP A 279 3.63 -9.07 25.06
CA ASP A 279 4.46 -10.18 25.51
C ASP A 279 5.66 -10.44 24.57
N PRO A 280 6.70 -11.16 25.05
CA PRO A 280 7.90 -11.44 24.24
C PRO A 280 7.66 -12.26 22.97
N ILE A 281 6.65 -13.13 22.95
CA ILE A 281 6.33 -13.94 21.76
C ILE A 281 5.72 -13.04 20.69
N SER A 282 4.78 -12.18 21.09
CA SER A 282 4.23 -11.15 20.20
C SER A 282 5.33 -10.23 19.67
N ALA A 283 6.31 -9.85 20.49
CA ALA A 283 7.45 -9.04 20.06
C ALA A 283 8.31 -9.74 18.99
N ILE A 284 8.64 -11.02 19.19
CA ILE A 284 9.43 -11.81 18.24
C ILE A 284 8.65 -12.04 16.95
N SER A 285 7.38 -12.45 17.06
CA SER A 285 6.49 -12.65 15.91
C SER A 285 6.37 -11.37 15.09
N PHE A 286 6.21 -10.24 15.77
CA PHE A 286 6.12 -8.93 15.15
C PHE A 286 7.43 -8.51 14.48
N GLY A 287 8.58 -8.70 15.14
CA GLY A 287 9.89 -8.47 14.55
C GLY A 287 10.14 -9.31 13.30
N MET A 288 9.69 -10.57 13.28
CA MET A 288 9.76 -11.42 12.08
C MET A 288 8.80 -10.97 10.98
N ALA A 289 7.64 -10.43 11.32
CA ALA A 289 6.66 -9.95 10.34
C ALA A 289 7.09 -8.63 9.68
N LEU A 290 7.93 -7.84 10.34
CA LEU A 290 8.43 -6.55 9.86
C LEU A 290 9.76 -6.64 9.09
N MET A 291 10.43 -7.80 9.11
CA MET A 291 11.67 -8.09 8.36
C MET A 291 11.38 -8.79 7.04
#